data_AF-A0A2N0B4Q3-F1
#
_entry.id   AF-A0A2N0B4Q3-F1
#
_cell.length_a   1.000
_cell.length_b   1.000
_cell.length_c   1.000
_cell.angle_alpha   90.00
_cell.angle_beta   90.00
_cell.angle_gamma   90.00
#
_symmetry.space_group_name_H-M   'P 1'
#
loop_
_entity.id
_entity.type
_entity.pdbx_description
1 polymer ?
#
loop_
_entity_poly.entity_id
_entity_poly.type
_entity_poly.pdbx_seq_one_letter_code
_entity_poly.pdbx_strand_id
1 'polypeptide(L)'
;MYRLVSNPNGTLNLEETRSGFLFHSRFDPSSEGDRISEQIPRPSAPQETVLIFGLGLGYHVESYLQKATSPIRLLLIEPIPDLKPLLNPIFERILATHTNQGHDIRLVFGLDRFLSRPLSDWIREDSSRVLPFLHPVYTRKFSDLSLRFLDSLKPSSSQNRSAKTYFQKTWSRNVFRNLERLSESPNGDFSGIIVGAEPGYFSDQTLLFTGAAPSLEEKTPWILRNRNRFHLLASDTSLGWLLSFGIVPDCVLSIDSSRGTLFHFRKLLPETVPILTWLGGAAFLFDLPNPKWIYFSTHPLDQTAASLFFPQAPILENPSLNLAGIALSFAKRFSYGRTIFQGVDFRRIGGKTHCRASGYETFDRVFLSRKTSLFQTRFQKTERWEKRNSILEILKRESPERFDREVVSDLKEIETKEMKSGIRFESPRSIRKKEWIRFCAAHPEFDLKEYITSRIRTFVR
;
A
#
# COMPACT_ATOMS: atom_id res chain seq x y z
N MET A 1 6.99 -18.84 -29.00
CA MET A 1 8.00 -19.53 -29.83
C MET A 1 9.35 -18.96 -29.43
N TYR A 2 10.26 -19.81 -28.97
CA TYR A 2 11.55 -19.43 -28.37
C TYR A 2 12.66 -20.20 -29.07
N ARG A 3 13.87 -19.65 -29.11
CA ARG A 3 15.04 -20.34 -29.66
C ARG A 3 16.32 -19.98 -28.92
N LEU A 4 17.31 -20.85 -29.03
CA LEU A 4 18.68 -20.55 -28.60
C LEU A 4 19.40 -19.79 -29.72
N VAL A 5 20.15 -18.78 -29.33
CA VAL A 5 21.01 -17.99 -30.22
C VAL A 5 22.40 -17.86 -29.59
N SER A 6 23.43 -17.69 -30.40
CA SER A 6 24.79 -17.45 -29.89
C SER A 6 25.06 -15.95 -29.77
N ASN A 7 25.62 -15.54 -28.64
CA ASN A 7 26.18 -14.21 -28.46
C ASN A 7 27.57 -14.10 -29.12
N PRO A 8 28.08 -12.88 -29.35
CA PRO A 8 29.40 -12.67 -29.96
C PRO A 8 30.57 -13.33 -29.21
N ASN A 9 30.44 -13.51 -27.90
CA ASN A 9 31.46 -14.16 -27.06
C ASN A 9 31.33 -15.70 -27.02
N GLY A 10 30.47 -16.31 -27.85
CA GLY A 10 30.27 -17.76 -27.94
C GLY A 10 29.31 -18.35 -26.89
N THR A 11 28.83 -17.55 -25.93
CA THR A 11 27.80 -18.00 -24.99
C THR A 11 26.42 -18.11 -25.65
N LEU A 12 25.53 -18.91 -25.08
CA LEU A 12 24.16 -19.04 -25.55
C LEU A 12 23.26 -17.98 -24.90
N ASN A 13 22.23 -17.59 -25.65
CA ASN A 13 21.16 -16.74 -25.19
C ASN A 13 19.82 -17.35 -25.57
N LEU A 14 18.77 -16.99 -24.82
CA LEU A 14 17.41 -17.42 -25.07
C LEU A 14 16.63 -16.24 -25.66
N GLU A 15 16.12 -16.41 -26.87
CA GLU A 15 15.39 -15.39 -27.61
C GLU A 15 13.92 -15.76 -27.75
N GLU A 16 13.02 -14.81 -27.50
CA GLU A 16 11.62 -14.90 -27.94
C GLU A 16 11.50 -14.47 -29.40
N THR A 17 11.13 -15.39 -30.28
CA THR A 17 11.22 -15.17 -31.74
C THR A 17 10.30 -14.08 -32.27
N ARG A 18 9.19 -13.79 -31.58
CA ARG A 18 8.23 -12.75 -32.01
C ARG A 18 8.71 -11.33 -31.75
N SER A 19 9.43 -11.11 -30.66
CA SER A 19 9.86 -9.76 -30.24
C SER A 19 11.36 -9.53 -30.40
N GLY A 20 12.15 -10.59 -30.66
CA GLY A 20 13.61 -10.54 -30.62
C GLY A 20 14.16 -10.30 -29.20
N PHE A 21 13.33 -10.42 -28.17
CA PHE A 21 13.74 -10.16 -26.80
C PHE A 21 14.66 -11.29 -26.30
N LEU A 22 15.82 -10.88 -25.78
CA LEU A 22 16.81 -11.76 -25.17
C LEU A 22 16.61 -11.84 -23.66
N PHE A 23 16.67 -13.05 -23.12
CA PHE A 23 16.53 -13.30 -21.69
C PHE A 23 17.81 -13.05 -20.90
N HIS A 24 18.96 -12.96 -21.59
CA HIS A 24 20.25 -12.69 -20.98
C HIS A 24 20.98 -11.57 -21.74
N SER A 25 22.02 -11.04 -21.13
CA SER A 25 22.93 -10.06 -21.71
C SER A 25 23.43 -10.52 -23.08
N ARG A 26 23.36 -9.63 -24.07
CA ARG A 26 23.92 -9.86 -25.41
C ARG A 26 25.45 -9.88 -25.41
N PHE A 27 26.06 -9.23 -24.42
CA PHE A 27 27.51 -9.07 -24.32
C PHE A 27 28.14 -10.21 -23.54
N ASP A 28 27.59 -10.52 -22.36
CA ASP A 28 28.11 -11.56 -21.47
C ASP A 28 27.04 -12.05 -20.47
N PRO A 29 26.32 -13.14 -20.79
CA PRO A 29 25.38 -13.82 -19.89
C PRO A 29 26.03 -14.38 -18.62
N SER A 30 27.29 -14.81 -18.67
CA SER A 30 27.97 -15.40 -17.52
C SER A 30 28.22 -14.33 -16.47
N SER A 31 28.79 -13.18 -16.87
CA SER A 31 28.97 -12.03 -15.98
C SER A 31 27.64 -11.48 -15.45
N GLU A 32 26.58 -11.49 -16.27
CA GLU A 32 25.23 -11.16 -15.78
C GLU A 32 24.75 -12.16 -14.73
N GLY A 33 24.93 -13.47 -14.98
CA GLY A 33 24.60 -14.54 -14.06
C GLY A 33 25.32 -14.38 -12.71
N ASP A 34 26.61 -14.03 -12.73
CA ASP A 34 27.37 -13.72 -11.53
C ASP A 34 26.75 -12.59 -10.71
N ARG A 35 26.45 -11.46 -11.34
CA ARG A 35 25.82 -10.31 -10.67
C ARG A 35 24.42 -10.61 -10.15
N ILE A 36 23.66 -11.46 -10.84
CA ILE A 36 22.32 -11.88 -10.38
C ILE A 36 22.45 -12.85 -9.21
N SER A 37 23.43 -13.76 -9.23
CA SER A 37 23.67 -14.74 -8.15
C SER A 37 23.90 -14.08 -6.79
N GLU A 38 24.56 -12.90 -6.78
CA GLU A 38 24.82 -12.13 -5.56
C GLU A 38 23.56 -11.59 -4.88
N GLN A 39 22.46 -11.47 -5.63
CA GLN A 39 21.18 -10.99 -5.12
C GLN A 39 20.30 -12.13 -4.60
N ILE A 40 20.67 -13.38 -4.87
CA ILE A 40 19.93 -14.56 -4.40
C ILE A 40 20.22 -14.73 -2.90
N PRO A 41 19.18 -14.85 -2.05
CA PRO A 41 19.37 -15.05 -0.62
C PRO A 41 20.21 -16.29 -0.34
N ARG A 42 21.16 -16.19 0.59
CA ARG A 42 21.93 -17.35 1.08
C ARG A 42 21.23 -17.97 2.29
N PRO A 43 20.99 -19.28 2.31
CA PRO A 43 20.41 -19.94 3.48
C PRO A 43 21.37 -19.83 4.67
N SER A 44 20.82 -19.54 5.85
CA SER A 44 21.57 -19.51 7.11
C SER A 44 21.52 -20.84 7.86
N ALA A 45 20.63 -21.75 7.44
CA ALA A 45 20.52 -23.10 7.97
C ALA A 45 20.23 -24.11 6.84
N PRO A 46 20.68 -25.39 6.95
CA PRO A 46 20.48 -26.41 5.92
C PRO A 46 19.01 -26.72 5.61
N GLN A 47 18.10 -26.41 6.54
CA GLN A 47 16.67 -26.61 6.41
C GLN A 47 15.97 -25.49 5.60
N GLU A 48 16.63 -24.36 5.35
CA GLU A 48 16.04 -23.30 4.53
C GLU A 48 16.06 -23.67 3.04
N THR A 49 14.97 -23.40 2.34
CA THR A 49 14.80 -23.70 0.91
C THR A 49 14.80 -22.41 0.10
N VAL A 50 15.72 -22.30 -0.87
CA VAL A 50 15.78 -21.18 -1.80
C VAL A 50 14.80 -21.44 -2.94
N LEU A 51 13.98 -20.45 -3.25
CA LEU A 51 12.91 -20.55 -4.25
C LEU A 51 13.15 -19.52 -5.35
N ILE A 52 13.55 -19.96 -6.55
CA ILE A 52 13.86 -19.07 -7.67
C ILE A 52 12.73 -19.10 -8.70
N PHE A 53 12.23 -17.92 -9.06
CA PHE A 53 11.27 -17.74 -10.15
C PHE A 53 11.96 -17.21 -11.41
N GLY A 54 12.03 -18.06 -12.43
CA GLY A 54 12.68 -17.84 -13.71
C GLY A 54 14.04 -18.51 -13.79
N LEU A 55 14.16 -19.57 -14.60
CA LEU A 55 15.42 -20.30 -14.81
C LEU A 55 16.28 -19.65 -15.90
N GLY A 56 15.65 -19.26 -17.01
CA GLY A 56 16.37 -18.86 -18.22
C GLY A 56 17.31 -19.97 -18.67
N LEU A 57 18.57 -19.64 -19.00
CA LEU A 57 19.61 -20.62 -19.32
C LEU A 57 20.43 -21.04 -18.09
N GLY A 58 20.01 -20.66 -16.89
CA GLY A 58 20.64 -21.12 -15.64
C GLY A 58 21.96 -20.45 -15.24
N TYR A 59 22.46 -19.44 -15.96
CA TYR A 59 23.72 -18.75 -15.63
C TYR A 59 23.82 -18.29 -14.16
N HIS A 60 22.74 -17.70 -13.64
CA HIS A 60 22.68 -17.26 -12.24
C HIS A 60 22.58 -18.43 -11.25
N VAL A 61 21.93 -19.54 -11.64
CA VAL A 61 21.80 -20.75 -10.80
C VAL A 61 23.14 -21.45 -10.69
N GLU A 62 23.83 -21.63 -11.81
CA GLU A 62 25.14 -22.28 -11.87
C GLU A 62 26.18 -21.49 -11.07
N SER A 63 26.25 -20.17 -11.27
CA SER A 63 27.11 -19.29 -10.46
C SER A 63 26.76 -19.34 -8.95
N TYR A 64 25.47 -19.34 -8.61
CA TYR A 64 25.02 -19.42 -7.22
C TYR A 64 25.42 -20.73 -6.53
N LEU A 65 25.26 -21.87 -7.22
CA LEU A 65 25.64 -23.18 -6.69
C LEU A 65 27.15 -23.34 -6.59
N GLN A 66 27.93 -22.86 -7.57
CA GLN A 66 29.40 -22.88 -7.51
C GLN A 66 29.98 -22.09 -6.33
N LYS A 67 29.31 -20.99 -5.94
CA LYS A 67 29.71 -20.15 -4.80
C LYS A 67 29.22 -20.67 -3.45
N ALA A 68 28.45 -21.76 -3.43
CA ALA A 68 27.91 -22.32 -2.21
C ALA A 68 28.99 -23.03 -1.39
N THR A 69 29.11 -22.67 -0.11
CA THR A 69 30.06 -23.32 0.83
C THR A 69 29.43 -24.49 1.59
N SER A 70 28.15 -24.76 1.37
CA SER A 70 27.39 -25.83 2.01
C SER A 70 26.27 -26.32 1.07
N PRO A 71 25.75 -27.55 1.27
CA PRO A 71 24.57 -28.04 0.56
C PRO A 71 23.39 -27.05 0.58
N ILE A 72 22.71 -26.93 -0.55
CA ILE A 72 21.58 -26.00 -0.75
C ILE A 72 20.35 -26.80 -1.18
N ARG A 73 19.20 -26.47 -0.62
CA ARG A 73 17.88 -26.90 -1.11
C ARG A 73 17.32 -25.83 -2.02
N LEU A 74 17.14 -26.16 -3.29
CA LEU A 74 16.76 -25.22 -4.34
C LEU A 74 15.53 -25.72 -5.08
N LEU A 75 14.48 -24.91 -5.08
CA LEU A 75 13.29 -25.11 -5.91
C LEU A 75 13.24 -24.02 -6.98
N LEU A 76 13.31 -24.42 -8.24
CA LEU A 76 13.27 -23.57 -9.41
C LEU A 76 11.87 -23.63 -10.04
N ILE A 77 11.31 -22.48 -10.37
CA ILE A 77 10.08 -22.38 -11.18
C ILE A 77 10.44 -21.71 -12.49
N GLU A 78 10.30 -22.43 -13.61
CA GLU A 78 10.28 -21.82 -14.94
C GLU A 78 8.82 -21.53 -15.31
N PRO A 79 8.35 -20.27 -15.26
CA PRO A 79 6.93 -19.98 -15.43
C PRO A 79 6.38 -20.28 -16.82
N ILE A 80 7.23 -20.40 -17.85
CA ILE A 80 6.83 -20.58 -19.24
C ILE A 80 6.99 -22.06 -19.66
N PRO A 81 5.90 -22.84 -19.76
CA PRO A 81 5.98 -24.27 -20.08
C PRO A 81 6.67 -24.57 -21.41
N ASP A 82 6.46 -23.71 -22.41
CA ASP A 82 7.01 -23.85 -23.78
C ASP A 82 8.53 -23.87 -23.83
N LEU A 83 9.21 -23.38 -22.78
CA LEU A 83 10.67 -23.39 -22.69
C LEU A 83 11.25 -24.76 -22.31
N LYS A 84 10.40 -25.69 -21.85
CA LYS A 84 10.85 -27.01 -21.36
C LYS A 84 11.79 -27.75 -22.32
N PRO A 85 11.51 -27.89 -23.64
CA PRO A 85 12.39 -28.62 -24.54
C PRO A 85 13.80 -28.00 -24.65
N LEU A 86 13.91 -26.68 -24.55
CA LEU A 86 15.18 -25.95 -24.66
C LEU A 86 15.96 -25.99 -23.35
N LEU A 87 15.27 -25.91 -22.21
CA LEU A 87 15.90 -25.75 -20.90
C LEU A 87 16.16 -27.08 -20.19
N ASN A 88 15.43 -28.15 -20.50
CA ASN A 88 15.62 -29.44 -19.84
C ASN A 88 17.07 -29.96 -20.00
N PRO A 89 17.69 -29.98 -21.20
CA PRO A 89 19.08 -30.45 -21.33
C PRO A 89 20.09 -29.61 -20.53
N ILE A 90 19.84 -28.30 -20.41
CA ILE A 90 20.68 -27.39 -19.63
C ILE A 90 20.52 -27.68 -18.14
N PHE A 91 19.28 -27.87 -17.69
CA PHE A 91 18.99 -28.21 -16.31
C PHE A 91 19.60 -29.55 -15.90
N GLU A 92 19.51 -30.58 -16.74
CA GLU A 92 20.15 -31.89 -16.47
C GLU A 92 21.67 -31.76 -16.29
N ARG A 93 22.33 -30.88 -17.05
CA ARG A 93 23.77 -30.60 -16.88
C ARG A 93 24.06 -29.95 -15.52
N ILE A 94 23.26 -28.95 -15.12
CA ILE A 94 23.38 -28.30 -13.80
C ILE A 94 23.16 -29.34 -12.70
N LEU A 95 22.13 -30.18 -12.84
CA LEU A 95 21.80 -31.23 -11.88
C LEU A 95 22.94 -32.25 -11.74
N ALA A 96 23.48 -32.76 -12.85
CA ALA A 96 24.58 -33.72 -12.86
C ALA A 96 25.86 -33.16 -12.19
N THR A 97 26.12 -31.86 -12.37
CA THR A 97 27.30 -31.18 -11.81
C THR A 97 27.17 -30.98 -10.30
N HIS A 98 26.00 -30.56 -9.82
CA HIS A 98 25.83 -30.06 -8.45
C HIS A 98 25.16 -31.05 -7.48
N THR A 99 24.48 -32.09 -7.96
CA THR A 99 23.90 -33.11 -7.07
C THR A 99 24.99 -33.89 -6.32
N ASN A 100 26.12 -34.14 -6.97
CA ASN A 100 27.29 -34.79 -6.35
C ASN A 100 27.92 -33.97 -5.21
N GLN A 101 27.63 -32.66 -5.15
CA GLN A 101 28.07 -31.75 -4.09
C GLN A 101 27.07 -31.68 -2.92
N GLY A 102 26.01 -32.51 -2.97
CA GLY A 102 24.98 -32.60 -1.93
C GLY A 102 23.82 -31.62 -2.08
N HIS A 103 23.75 -30.85 -3.17
CA HIS A 103 22.63 -29.95 -3.43
C HIS A 103 21.34 -30.74 -3.77
N ASP A 104 20.21 -30.33 -3.18
CA ASP A 104 18.87 -30.84 -3.51
C ASP A 104 18.20 -29.83 -4.44
N ILE A 105 18.15 -30.13 -5.74
CA ILE A 105 17.69 -29.20 -6.77
C ILE A 105 16.44 -29.79 -7.46
N ARG A 106 15.35 -29.02 -7.45
CA ARG A 106 14.09 -29.38 -8.11
C ARG A 106 13.68 -28.29 -9.10
N LEU A 107 13.12 -28.68 -10.24
CA LEU A 107 12.60 -27.76 -11.26
C LEU A 107 11.13 -28.06 -11.60
N VAL A 108 10.31 -27.01 -11.60
CA VAL A 108 8.92 -27.05 -12.02
C VAL A 108 8.74 -26.17 -13.26
N PHE A 109 8.29 -26.77 -14.35
CA PHE A 109 7.87 -26.05 -15.55
C PHE A 109 6.38 -25.70 -15.49
N GLY A 110 6.09 -24.42 -15.68
CA GLY A 110 4.76 -23.82 -15.70
C GLY A 110 4.32 -23.30 -14.33
N LEU A 111 3.93 -22.02 -14.28
CA LEU A 111 3.38 -21.43 -13.06
C LEU A 111 2.08 -22.12 -12.63
N ASP A 112 1.16 -22.39 -13.57
CA ASP A 112 -0.12 -23.03 -13.22
C ASP A 112 0.08 -24.44 -12.64
N ARG A 113 1.09 -25.17 -13.12
CA ARG A 113 1.46 -26.47 -12.54
C ARG A 113 1.95 -26.30 -11.10
N PHE A 114 2.83 -25.35 -10.83
CA PHE A 114 3.29 -25.05 -9.48
C PHE A 114 2.12 -24.69 -8.55
N LEU A 115 1.19 -23.85 -9.04
CA LEU A 115 0.03 -23.39 -8.27
C LEU A 115 -1.07 -24.44 -8.09
N SER A 116 -1.06 -25.52 -8.87
CA SER A 116 -2.06 -26.61 -8.76
C SER A 116 -1.94 -27.41 -7.47
N ARG A 117 -0.86 -27.23 -6.70
CA ARG A 117 -0.57 -27.94 -5.45
C ARG A 117 -0.04 -26.97 -4.38
N PRO A 118 -0.27 -27.23 -3.09
CA PRO A 118 0.29 -26.41 -2.02
C PRO A 118 1.83 -26.45 -2.04
N LEU A 119 2.47 -25.39 -1.55
CA LEU A 119 3.94 -25.26 -1.51
C LEU A 119 4.63 -26.45 -0.80
N SER A 120 3.96 -27.02 0.21
CA SER A 120 4.41 -28.20 0.96
C SER A 120 4.71 -29.42 0.08
N ASP A 121 4.02 -29.57 -1.05
CA ASP A 121 4.19 -30.71 -1.96
C ASP A 121 5.50 -30.58 -2.78
N TRP A 122 6.04 -29.37 -2.89
CA TRP A 122 7.21 -29.08 -3.69
C TRP A 122 8.50 -29.03 -2.87
N ILE A 123 8.40 -28.68 -1.60
CA ILE A 123 9.53 -28.56 -0.66
C ILE A 123 9.63 -29.81 0.23
N ARG A 124 10.74 -29.94 0.97
CA ARG A 124 10.88 -31.01 1.96
C ARG A 124 10.05 -30.71 3.22
N GLU A 125 9.53 -31.74 3.87
CA GLU A 125 8.73 -31.61 5.10
C GLU A 125 9.49 -30.93 6.26
N ASP A 126 10.81 -31.15 6.33
CA ASP A 126 11.68 -30.54 7.33
C ASP A 126 12.15 -29.12 6.96
N SER A 127 11.55 -28.50 5.93
CA SER A 127 11.90 -27.14 5.51
C SER A 127 11.44 -26.11 6.55
N SER A 128 12.39 -25.36 7.12
CA SER A 128 12.11 -24.39 8.18
C SER A 128 11.63 -23.03 7.65
N ARG A 129 12.07 -22.67 6.44
CA ARG A 129 11.78 -21.38 5.81
C ARG A 129 12.02 -21.42 4.31
N VAL A 130 11.21 -20.66 3.57
CA VAL A 130 11.39 -20.43 2.13
C VAL A 130 11.96 -19.03 1.88
N LEU A 131 12.99 -18.97 1.02
CA LEU A 131 13.68 -17.74 0.64
C LEU A 131 13.42 -17.45 -0.84
N PRO A 132 12.38 -16.66 -1.17
CA PRO A 132 12.03 -16.41 -2.55
C PRO A 132 12.94 -15.38 -3.23
N PHE A 133 13.22 -15.63 -4.50
CA PHE A 133 13.96 -14.76 -5.40
C PHE A 133 13.27 -14.73 -6.76
N LEU A 134 13.07 -13.53 -7.31
CA LEU A 134 12.51 -13.35 -8.65
C LEU A 134 13.62 -12.90 -9.59
N HIS A 135 13.80 -13.62 -10.68
CA HIS A 135 14.78 -13.24 -11.68
C HIS A 135 14.39 -11.91 -12.37
N PRO A 136 15.28 -10.90 -12.43
CA PRO A 136 14.92 -9.55 -12.88
C PRO A 136 14.29 -9.47 -14.27
N VAL A 137 14.75 -10.32 -15.21
CA VAL A 137 14.20 -10.38 -16.56
C VAL A 137 12.74 -10.85 -16.55
N TYR A 138 12.40 -11.80 -15.69
CA TYR A 138 11.04 -12.32 -15.60
C TYR A 138 10.12 -11.31 -14.93
N THR A 139 10.59 -10.57 -13.92
CA THR A 139 9.83 -9.48 -13.31
C THR A 139 9.53 -8.35 -14.31
N ARG A 140 10.49 -8.00 -15.16
CA ARG A 140 10.32 -6.93 -16.16
C ARG A 140 9.39 -7.32 -17.30
N LYS A 141 9.54 -8.55 -17.82
CA LYS A 141 8.82 -8.98 -19.02
C LYS A 141 7.50 -9.70 -18.73
N PHE A 142 7.44 -10.47 -17.65
CA PHE A 142 6.30 -11.30 -17.27
C PHE A 142 5.78 -10.87 -15.90
N SER A 143 5.42 -9.58 -15.80
CA SER A 143 4.99 -8.96 -14.54
C SER A 143 3.74 -9.62 -13.96
N ASP A 144 2.77 -10.02 -14.79
CA ASP A 144 1.57 -10.76 -14.36
C ASP A 144 1.93 -12.10 -13.68
N LEU A 145 2.73 -12.94 -14.35
CA LEU A 145 3.19 -14.22 -13.80
C LEU A 145 3.99 -14.02 -12.50
N SER A 146 4.81 -12.97 -12.46
CA SER A 146 5.60 -12.61 -11.28
C SER A 146 4.72 -12.19 -10.09
N LEU A 147 3.63 -11.43 -10.34
CA LEU A 147 2.67 -11.03 -9.33
C LEU A 147 1.87 -12.23 -8.81
N ARG A 148 1.36 -13.07 -9.71
CA ARG A 148 0.66 -14.32 -9.35
C ARG A 148 1.53 -15.25 -8.50
N PHE A 149 2.81 -15.37 -8.84
CA PHE A 149 3.79 -16.11 -8.04
C PHE A 149 3.99 -15.49 -6.66
N LEU A 150 4.27 -14.19 -6.57
CA LEU A 150 4.42 -13.50 -5.28
C LEU A 150 3.18 -13.61 -4.40
N ASP A 151 1.99 -13.54 -5.00
CA ASP A 151 0.71 -13.71 -4.30
C ASP A 151 0.56 -15.11 -3.72
N SER A 152 1.03 -16.14 -4.43
CA SER A 152 1.02 -17.52 -3.92
C SER A 152 1.95 -17.75 -2.72
N LEU A 153 3.02 -16.94 -2.60
CA LEU A 153 3.99 -17.01 -1.52
C LEU A 153 3.63 -16.16 -0.32
N LYS A 154 2.67 -15.24 -0.46
CA LYS A 154 2.12 -14.53 0.69
C LYS A 154 1.61 -15.61 1.63
N PRO A 155 2.13 -15.67 2.87
CA PRO A 155 1.84 -16.79 3.70
C PRO A 155 0.32 -16.82 3.91
N SER A 156 -0.29 -17.94 3.53
CA SER A 156 -1.59 -18.39 4.03
C SER A 156 -1.51 -18.76 5.52
N SER A 157 -0.65 -18.05 6.26
CA SER A 157 -0.49 -18.11 7.70
C SER A 157 -1.66 -17.40 8.36
N SER A 158 -2.30 -18.13 9.25
CA SER A 158 -3.24 -17.71 10.28
C SER A 158 -3.01 -16.33 10.91
N GLN A 159 -1.81 -15.75 10.91
CA GLN A 159 -1.57 -14.39 11.41
C GLN A 159 -2.11 -13.30 10.48
N ASN A 160 -1.96 -13.43 9.16
CA ASN A 160 -2.55 -12.49 8.21
C ASN A 160 -4.04 -12.74 8.02
N ARG A 161 -4.51 -13.98 8.23
CA ARG A 161 -5.95 -14.26 8.39
C ARG A 161 -6.46 -13.59 9.66
N SER A 162 -5.81 -13.66 10.82
CA SER A 162 -6.28 -12.97 12.02
C SER A 162 -6.32 -11.45 11.88
N ALA A 163 -5.32 -10.81 11.27
CA ALA A 163 -5.32 -9.37 11.01
C ALA A 163 -6.32 -9.00 9.90
N LYS A 164 -6.35 -9.70 8.77
CA LYS A 164 -7.31 -9.48 7.67
C LYS A 164 -8.75 -9.80 8.12
N THR A 165 -9.00 -10.85 8.89
CA THR A 165 -10.27 -11.19 9.54
C THR A 165 -10.62 -10.17 10.62
N TYR A 166 -9.68 -9.69 11.45
CA TYR A 166 -9.94 -8.65 12.46
C TYR A 166 -10.28 -7.30 11.82
N PHE A 167 -9.53 -6.90 10.79
CA PHE A 167 -9.77 -5.69 10.03
C PHE A 167 -11.01 -5.82 9.14
N GLN A 168 -11.27 -6.96 8.50
CA GLN A 168 -12.53 -7.23 7.77
C GLN A 168 -13.74 -7.21 8.70
N LYS A 169 -13.64 -7.80 9.91
CA LYS A 169 -14.67 -7.66 10.97
C LYS A 169 -14.93 -6.20 11.29
N THR A 170 -13.86 -5.44 11.48
CA THR A 170 -13.97 -4.01 11.81
C THR A 170 -14.53 -3.20 10.65
N TRP A 171 -14.05 -3.40 9.42
CA TRP A 171 -14.44 -2.71 8.20
C TRP A 171 -15.88 -3.00 7.84
N SER A 172 -16.29 -4.26 7.74
CA SER A 172 -17.67 -4.63 7.42
C SER A 172 -18.65 -4.09 8.48
N ARG A 173 -18.32 -4.22 9.77
CA ARG A 173 -19.13 -3.61 10.84
C ARG A 173 -19.20 -2.10 10.72
N ASN A 174 -18.07 -1.43 10.48
CA ASN A 174 -18.00 0.01 10.34
C ASN A 174 -18.81 0.47 9.13
N VAL A 175 -18.72 -0.18 7.97
CA VAL A 175 -19.51 0.15 6.77
C VAL A 175 -21.01 0.22 7.10
N PHE A 176 -21.57 -0.82 7.71
CA PHE A 176 -23.00 -0.84 8.03
C PHE A 176 -23.39 0.16 9.11
N ARG A 177 -22.57 0.33 10.15
CA ARG A 177 -22.83 1.29 11.23
C ARG A 177 -22.73 2.74 10.73
N ASN A 178 -21.68 3.03 9.98
CA ASN A 178 -21.36 4.37 9.51
C ASN A 178 -22.37 4.84 8.48
N LEU A 179 -22.84 3.94 7.61
CA LEU A 179 -23.93 4.21 6.69
C LEU A 179 -25.25 4.57 7.41
N GLU A 180 -25.61 3.82 8.46
CA GLU A 180 -26.77 4.14 9.31
C GLU A 180 -26.61 5.54 9.91
N ARG A 181 -25.47 5.79 10.55
CA ARG A 181 -25.22 7.06 11.23
C ARG A 181 -25.21 8.24 10.26
N LEU A 182 -24.67 8.06 9.06
CA LEU A 182 -24.66 9.06 8.00
C LEU A 182 -26.08 9.38 7.50
N SER A 183 -26.97 8.39 7.50
CA SER A 183 -28.37 8.55 7.09
C SER A 183 -29.24 9.25 8.16
N GLU A 184 -28.90 9.06 9.43
CA GLU A 184 -29.55 9.68 10.60
C GLU A 184 -29.03 11.08 10.92
N SER A 185 -27.83 11.44 10.46
CA SER A 185 -27.20 12.69 10.85
C SER A 185 -27.98 13.89 10.29
N PRO A 186 -28.42 14.84 11.14
CA PRO A 186 -29.09 16.07 10.70
C PRO A 186 -28.13 17.10 10.06
N ASN A 187 -26.93 16.68 9.63
CA ASN A 187 -25.81 17.56 9.31
C ASN A 187 -25.90 18.11 7.88
N GLY A 188 -26.94 18.89 7.60
CA GLY A 188 -27.06 19.86 6.49
C GLY A 188 -26.72 19.35 5.08
N ASP A 189 -26.80 20.26 4.10
CA ASP A 189 -26.63 19.95 2.67
C ASP A 189 -25.20 19.56 2.26
N PHE A 190 -24.26 19.45 3.21
CA PHE A 190 -22.81 19.32 2.96
C PHE A 190 -22.16 18.10 3.62
N SER A 191 -22.95 17.13 4.07
CA SER A 191 -22.51 15.78 4.44
C SER A 191 -23.10 14.77 3.47
N GLY A 192 -22.31 13.83 2.98
CA GLY A 192 -22.82 12.82 2.05
C GLY A 192 -21.77 12.03 1.31
N ILE A 193 -22.24 11.29 0.32
CA ILE A 193 -21.38 10.57 -0.62
C ILE A 193 -20.87 11.56 -1.66
N ILE A 194 -19.56 11.64 -1.81
CA ILE A 194 -18.95 12.42 -2.90
C ILE A 194 -19.30 11.74 -4.21
N VAL A 195 -19.91 12.50 -5.13
CA VAL A 195 -20.23 12.01 -6.49
C VAL A 195 -19.42 12.69 -7.58
N GLY A 196 -18.68 13.74 -7.24
CA GLY A 196 -17.77 14.39 -8.17
C GLY A 196 -17.37 15.79 -7.74
N ALA A 197 -16.77 16.51 -8.68
CA ALA A 197 -16.43 17.91 -8.55
C ALA A 197 -17.35 18.77 -9.41
N GLU A 198 -17.52 20.04 -9.04
CA GLU A 198 -18.00 21.08 -9.94
C GLU A 198 -16.97 21.28 -11.08
N PRO A 199 -17.39 21.31 -12.35
CA PRO A 199 -16.48 21.43 -13.48
C PRO A 199 -15.57 22.66 -13.37
N GLY A 200 -14.25 22.45 -13.50
CA GLY A 200 -13.24 23.52 -13.49
C GLY A 200 -12.94 24.15 -12.12
N TYR A 201 -13.72 23.88 -11.07
CA TYR A 201 -13.59 24.56 -9.78
C TYR A 201 -12.19 24.43 -9.17
N PHE A 202 -11.59 23.23 -9.22
CA PHE A 202 -10.28 22.95 -8.62
C PHE A 202 -9.11 23.14 -9.58
N SER A 203 -9.36 23.37 -10.87
CA SER A 203 -8.31 23.39 -11.90
C SER A 203 -7.29 24.51 -11.70
N ASP A 204 -7.69 25.64 -11.09
CA ASP A 204 -6.78 26.73 -10.72
C ASP A 204 -6.40 26.74 -9.23
N GLN A 205 -6.94 25.81 -8.45
CA GLN A 205 -6.70 25.72 -7.01
C GLN A 205 -5.45 24.90 -6.69
N THR A 206 -4.86 25.22 -5.54
CA THR A 206 -3.75 24.45 -4.96
C THR A 206 -4.27 23.66 -3.78
N LEU A 207 -4.01 22.35 -3.75
CA LEU A 207 -4.21 21.52 -2.56
C LEU A 207 -2.90 21.44 -1.78
N LEU A 208 -2.91 21.78 -0.49
CA LEU A 208 -1.83 21.45 0.44
C LEU A 208 -2.27 20.28 1.31
N PHE A 209 -1.62 19.13 1.16
CA PHE A 209 -1.73 18.04 2.12
C PHE A 209 -0.67 18.15 3.21
N THR A 210 -1.08 18.00 4.48
CA THR A 210 -0.15 17.90 5.60
C THR A 210 -0.19 16.51 6.23
N GLY A 211 0.93 15.79 6.17
CA GLY A 211 1.18 14.63 7.01
C GLY A 211 1.80 15.05 8.34
N ALA A 212 2.01 14.09 9.24
CA ALA A 212 2.50 14.35 10.58
C ALA A 212 4.01 14.11 10.77
N ALA A 213 4.84 14.10 9.74
CA ALA A 213 6.29 13.94 9.92
C ALA A 213 6.87 15.13 10.74
N PRO A 214 7.96 14.93 11.51
CA PRO A 214 8.54 15.96 12.35
C PRO A 214 8.91 17.26 11.62
N SER A 215 9.23 17.19 10.33
CA SER A 215 9.51 18.39 9.52
C SER A 215 8.33 19.33 9.35
N LEU A 216 7.09 18.88 9.59
CA LEU A 216 5.94 19.79 9.61
C LEU A 216 6.16 20.95 10.59
N GLU A 217 6.86 20.72 11.70
CA GLU A 217 7.19 21.75 12.70
C GLU A 217 7.93 22.94 12.07
N GLU A 218 8.89 22.68 11.18
CA GLU A 218 9.67 23.72 10.47
C GLU A 218 8.88 24.39 9.34
N LYS A 219 7.82 23.73 8.84
CA LYS A 219 6.98 24.23 7.75
C LYS A 219 5.82 25.06 8.25
N THR A 220 5.41 24.89 9.50
CA THR A 220 4.29 25.62 10.13
C THR A 220 4.32 27.13 9.92
N PRO A 221 5.44 27.85 10.10
CA PRO A 221 5.46 29.30 9.84
C PRO A 221 5.13 29.68 8.39
N TRP A 222 5.54 28.84 7.42
CA TRP A 222 5.22 29.07 6.01
C TRP A 222 3.75 28.76 5.72
N ILE A 223 3.21 27.67 6.30
CA ILE A 223 1.79 27.29 6.14
C ILE A 223 0.90 28.39 6.68
N LEU A 224 1.19 28.89 7.88
CA LEU A 224 0.46 30.00 8.50
C LEU A 224 0.43 31.20 7.55
N ARG A 225 1.61 31.65 7.08
CA ARG A 225 1.76 32.82 6.18
C ARG A 225 1.06 32.73 4.83
N ASN A 226 0.76 31.52 4.38
CA ASN A 226 0.20 31.29 3.04
C ASN A 226 -1.18 30.63 3.09
N ARG A 227 -1.85 30.66 4.25
CA ARG A 227 -3.03 29.83 4.52
C ARG A 227 -4.16 30.03 3.51
N ASN A 228 -4.37 31.24 3.00
CA ASN A 228 -5.37 31.57 1.98
C ASN A 228 -5.00 31.14 0.55
N ARG A 229 -3.76 30.72 0.28
CA ARG A 229 -3.31 30.40 -1.08
C ARG A 229 -3.68 28.99 -1.53
N PHE A 230 -4.10 28.12 -0.61
CA PHE A 230 -4.40 26.72 -0.88
C PHE A 230 -5.60 26.22 -0.09
N HIS A 231 -6.22 25.15 -0.58
CA HIS A 231 -7.06 24.31 0.25
C HIS A 231 -6.17 23.43 1.14
N LEU A 232 -6.39 23.44 2.45
CA LEU A 232 -5.62 22.67 3.41
C LEU A 232 -6.35 21.36 3.76
N LEU A 233 -5.81 20.25 3.27
CA LEU A 233 -6.21 18.89 3.63
C LEU A 233 -5.24 18.35 4.69
N ALA A 234 -5.65 18.34 5.95
CA ALA A 234 -4.82 17.84 7.04
C ALA A 234 -5.02 16.35 7.25
N SER A 235 -3.95 15.59 7.47
CA SER A 235 -4.08 14.28 8.09
C SER A 235 -4.66 14.40 9.49
N ASP A 236 -5.45 13.43 9.92
CA ASP A 236 -5.85 13.28 11.32
C ASP A 236 -4.64 13.36 12.28
N THR A 237 -3.54 12.71 11.94
CA THR A 237 -2.30 12.69 12.74
C THR A 237 -1.63 14.05 12.89
N SER A 238 -1.70 14.94 11.88
CA SER A 238 -1.12 16.29 11.92
C SER A 238 -2.05 17.34 12.54
N LEU A 239 -3.33 16.99 12.71
CA LEU A 239 -4.38 17.91 13.14
C LEU A 239 -4.05 18.62 14.45
N GLY A 240 -3.63 17.87 15.47
CA GLY A 240 -3.33 18.43 16.79
C GLY A 240 -2.20 19.47 16.76
N TRP A 241 -1.19 19.26 15.90
CA TRP A 241 -0.12 20.22 15.70
C TRP A 241 -0.65 21.49 15.03
N LEU A 242 -1.33 21.38 13.90
CA LEU A 242 -1.85 22.55 13.17
C LEU A 242 -2.76 23.42 14.03
N LEU A 243 -3.70 22.81 14.75
CA LEU A 243 -4.62 23.53 15.63
C LEU A 243 -3.89 24.22 16.80
N SER A 244 -2.80 23.65 17.32
CA SER A 244 -1.99 24.29 18.37
C SER A 244 -1.31 25.59 17.94
N PHE A 245 -1.23 25.85 16.62
CA PHE A 245 -0.73 27.10 16.03
C PHE A 245 -1.85 27.94 15.40
N GLY A 246 -3.13 27.64 15.69
CA GLY A 246 -4.28 28.37 15.13
C GLY A 246 -4.52 28.10 13.64
N ILE A 247 -3.91 27.08 13.05
CA ILE A 247 -4.12 26.71 11.65
C ILE A 247 -5.30 25.75 11.57
N VAL A 248 -6.46 26.27 11.17
CA VAL A 248 -7.67 25.46 10.92
C VAL A 248 -7.62 24.89 9.50
N PRO A 249 -7.73 23.55 9.31
CA PRO A 249 -7.77 22.96 7.97
C PRO A 249 -9.14 23.15 7.31
N ASP A 250 -9.17 23.15 5.97
CA ASP A 250 -10.42 23.17 5.20
C ASP A 250 -11.10 21.80 5.19
N CYS A 251 -10.32 20.73 5.36
CA CYS A 251 -10.80 19.36 5.51
C CYS A 251 -9.78 18.49 6.26
N VAL A 252 -10.26 17.52 7.03
CA VAL A 252 -9.41 16.49 7.66
C VAL A 252 -9.57 15.16 6.96
N LEU A 253 -8.47 14.57 6.52
CA LEU A 253 -8.43 13.23 5.94
C LEU A 253 -8.13 12.19 7.02
N SER A 254 -9.00 11.19 7.14
CA SER A 254 -8.85 10.04 8.04
C SER A 254 -9.23 8.75 7.33
N ILE A 255 -8.38 7.72 7.41
CA ILE A 255 -8.61 6.44 6.72
C ILE A 255 -8.64 5.23 7.66
N ASP A 256 -8.03 5.34 8.84
CA ASP A 256 -7.95 4.23 9.78
C ASP A 256 -9.32 3.87 10.35
N SER A 257 -9.51 2.58 10.59
CA SER A 257 -10.79 2.02 11.06
C SER A 257 -10.80 1.69 12.54
N SER A 258 -9.64 1.80 13.18
CA SER A 258 -9.42 1.42 14.57
C SER A 258 -9.84 2.53 15.54
N ARG A 259 -9.97 2.18 16.83
CA ARG A 259 -10.20 3.18 17.88
C ARG A 259 -8.99 4.09 18.12
N GLY A 260 -7.79 3.72 17.66
CA GLY A 260 -6.58 4.52 17.82
C GLY A 260 -6.69 5.91 17.20
N THR A 261 -7.49 6.04 16.15
CA THR A 261 -7.81 7.32 15.50
C THR A 261 -8.41 8.34 16.48
N LEU A 262 -9.07 7.91 17.58
CA LEU A 262 -9.56 8.81 18.62
C LEU A 262 -8.46 9.68 19.23
N PHE A 263 -7.23 9.17 19.35
CA PHE A 263 -6.12 9.93 19.92
C PHE A 263 -5.75 11.17 19.10
N HIS A 264 -6.08 11.18 17.80
CA HIS A 264 -5.83 12.27 16.89
C HIS A 264 -6.92 13.36 16.96
N PHE A 265 -8.16 12.98 17.33
CA PHE A 265 -9.31 13.88 17.41
C PHE A 265 -9.64 14.23 18.87
N ARG A 266 -9.08 15.33 19.37
CA ARG A 266 -9.12 15.73 20.79
C ARG A 266 -10.24 16.70 21.18
N LYS A 267 -11.37 16.69 20.45
CA LYS A 267 -12.41 17.75 20.51
C LYS A 267 -11.90 19.17 20.18
N LEU A 268 -10.74 19.26 19.52
CA LEU A 268 -10.14 20.54 19.11
C LEU A 268 -10.60 20.98 17.71
N LEU A 269 -11.18 20.07 16.93
CA LEU A 269 -11.62 20.36 15.56
C LEU A 269 -12.90 21.19 15.60
N PRO A 270 -12.94 22.39 14.98
CA PRO A 270 -14.18 23.15 14.85
C PRO A 270 -15.25 22.31 14.14
N GLU A 271 -16.49 22.34 14.64
CA GLU A 271 -17.57 21.45 14.16
C GLU A 271 -17.92 21.68 12.68
N THR A 272 -17.57 22.84 12.13
CA THR A 272 -17.77 23.17 10.70
C THR A 272 -16.78 22.49 9.77
N VAL A 273 -15.64 22.02 10.27
CA VAL A 273 -14.59 21.42 9.43
C VAL A 273 -15.00 20.00 9.03
N PRO A 274 -15.10 19.70 7.73
CA PRO A 274 -15.48 18.37 7.25
C PRO A 274 -14.39 17.33 7.48
N ILE A 275 -14.81 16.09 7.66
CA ILE A 275 -13.95 14.92 7.75
C ILE A 275 -14.14 14.08 6.48
N LEU A 276 -13.11 14.02 5.65
CA LEU A 276 -13.00 13.13 4.50
C LEU A 276 -12.57 11.74 4.96
N THR A 277 -13.44 10.75 4.75
CA THR A 277 -13.23 9.35 5.15
C THR A 277 -13.98 8.42 4.19
N TRP A 278 -13.80 7.10 4.35
CA TRP A 278 -14.58 6.07 3.67
C TRP A 278 -15.56 5.39 4.64
N LEU A 279 -16.49 4.58 4.12
CA LEU A 279 -17.51 3.90 4.92
C LEU A 279 -16.92 2.94 5.95
N GLY A 280 -15.78 2.31 5.66
CA GLY A 280 -15.05 1.45 6.60
C GLY A 280 -14.21 2.19 7.65
N GLY A 281 -14.14 3.52 7.59
CA GLY A 281 -13.37 4.36 8.53
C GLY A 281 -13.82 4.24 9.99
N ALA A 282 -13.04 4.78 10.91
CA ALA A 282 -13.29 4.61 12.35
C ALA A 282 -14.68 5.13 12.75
N ALA A 283 -15.49 4.26 13.34
CA ALA A 283 -16.90 4.56 13.59
C ALA A 283 -17.15 5.75 14.54
N PHE A 284 -16.21 6.07 15.44
CA PHE A 284 -16.35 7.24 16.31
C PHE A 284 -16.34 8.56 15.53
N LEU A 285 -15.72 8.60 14.33
CA LEU A 285 -15.73 9.79 13.49
C LEU A 285 -17.18 10.16 13.16
N PHE A 286 -18.01 9.18 12.81
CA PHE A 286 -19.42 9.36 12.46
C PHE A 286 -20.29 9.78 13.65
N ASP A 287 -19.77 9.66 14.88
CA ASP A 287 -20.44 10.20 16.08
C ASP A 287 -20.10 11.69 16.31
N LEU A 288 -19.02 12.21 15.69
CA LEU A 288 -18.65 13.63 15.78
C LEU A 288 -19.65 14.52 15.00
N PRO A 289 -19.93 15.74 15.47
CA PRO A 289 -20.87 16.66 14.82
C PRO A 289 -20.36 17.19 13.47
N ASN A 290 -19.07 17.00 13.16
CA ASN A 290 -18.46 17.44 11.90
C ASN A 290 -19.17 16.88 10.65
N PRO A 291 -19.24 17.64 9.54
CA PRO A 291 -19.69 17.11 8.26
C PRO A 291 -18.85 15.92 7.81
N LYS A 292 -19.50 14.93 7.19
CA LYS A 292 -18.82 13.72 6.69
C LYS A 292 -18.81 13.73 5.18
N TRP A 293 -17.61 13.71 4.62
CA TRP A 293 -17.39 13.59 3.19
C TRP A 293 -16.92 12.18 2.89
N ILE A 294 -17.78 11.39 2.24
CA ILE A 294 -17.52 9.98 2.02
C ILE A 294 -17.02 9.75 0.61
N TYR A 295 -15.80 9.22 0.50
CA TYR A 295 -15.30 8.66 -0.75
C TYR A 295 -15.45 7.13 -0.74
N PHE A 296 -15.58 6.52 -1.92
CA PHE A 296 -15.53 5.06 -2.04
C PHE A 296 -14.10 4.57 -2.20
N SER A 297 -13.74 3.58 -1.40
CA SER A 297 -12.44 2.91 -1.48
C SER A 297 -12.46 1.73 -2.45
N THR A 298 -11.32 1.08 -2.61
CA THR A 298 -11.21 -0.21 -3.33
C THR A 298 -11.76 -1.40 -2.51
N HIS A 299 -12.43 -1.18 -1.37
CA HIS A 299 -13.08 -2.24 -0.62
C HIS A 299 -14.30 -2.79 -1.38
N PRO A 300 -14.54 -4.11 -1.43
CA PRO A 300 -15.66 -4.68 -2.20
C PRO A 300 -17.02 -4.06 -1.89
N LEU A 301 -17.35 -3.87 -0.61
CA LEU A 301 -18.62 -3.23 -0.22
C LEU A 301 -18.75 -1.78 -0.73
N ASP A 302 -17.66 -1.03 -0.80
CA ASP A 302 -17.67 0.33 -1.32
C ASP A 302 -17.84 0.34 -2.84
N GLN A 303 -17.11 -0.54 -3.55
CA GLN A 303 -17.23 -0.66 -5.01
C GLN A 303 -18.63 -1.09 -5.45
N THR A 304 -19.22 -2.05 -4.73
CA THR A 304 -20.58 -2.50 -5.02
C THR A 304 -21.61 -1.43 -4.67
N ALA A 305 -21.45 -0.71 -3.55
CA ALA A 305 -22.32 0.42 -3.22
C ALA A 305 -22.23 1.54 -4.26
N ALA A 306 -21.01 1.86 -4.73
CA ALA A 306 -20.80 2.80 -5.83
C ALA A 306 -21.52 2.33 -7.10
N SER A 307 -21.31 1.09 -7.53
CA SER A 307 -21.90 0.56 -8.76
C SER A 307 -23.43 0.53 -8.74
N LEU A 308 -24.05 0.26 -7.59
CA LEU A 308 -25.50 0.09 -7.48
C LEU A 308 -26.24 1.40 -7.23
N PHE A 309 -25.68 2.29 -6.41
CA PHE A 309 -26.39 3.46 -5.90
C PHE A 309 -25.78 4.79 -6.33
N PHE A 310 -24.49 4.82 -6.68
CA PHE A 310 -23.74 6.04 -6.96
C PHE A 310 -22.75 5.84 -8.12
N PRO A 311 -23.23 5.52 -9.34
CA PRO A 311 -22.35 5.13 -10.45
C PRO A 311 -21.38 6.25 -10.89
N GLN A 312 -21.67 7.51 -10.53
CA GLN A 312 -20.80 8.64 -10.80
C GLN A 312 -19.72 8.83 -9.72
N ALA A 313 -19.89 8.23 -8.55
CA ALA A 313 -18.98 8.43 -7.43
C ALA A 313 -17.57 7.91 -7.73
N PRO A 314 -16.55 8.73 -7.46
CA PRO A 314 -15.17 8.30 -7.63
C PRO A 314 -14.80 7.18 -6.65
N ILE A 315 -14.13 6.16 -7.16
CA ILE A 315 -13.33 5.25 -6.34
C ILE A 315 -11.93 5.86 -6.19
N LEU A 316 -11.51 6.11 -4.95
CA LEU A 316 -10.16 6.58 -4.66
C LEU A 316 -9.26 5.41 -4.30
N GLU A 317 -8.27 5.16 -5.15
CA GLU A 317 -7.23 4.16 -4.91
C GLU A 317 -6.18 4.68 -3.92
N ASN A 318 -5.58 3.79 -3.11
CA ASN A 318 -4.46 4.13 -2.24
C ASN A 318 -3.22 3.26 -2.52
N PRO A 319 -2.50 3.49 -3.63
CA PRO A 319 -1.32 2.70 -3.97
C PRO A 319 -0.20 2.84 -2.92
N SER A 320 -0.17 3.96 -2.19
CA SER A 320 0.85 4.24 -1.17
C SER A 320 0.61 3.56 0.18
N LEU A 321 -0.60 3.01 0.39
CA LEU A 321 -1.07 2.44 1.65
C LEU A 321 -0.92 3.39 2.87
N ASN A 322 -0.99 4.70 2.64
CA ASN A 322 -0.98 5.73 3.69
C ASN A 322 -1.86 6.94 3.29
N LEU A 323 -2.00 7.93 4.18
CA LEU A 323 -2.85 9.10 3.96
C LEU A 323 -2.44 9.97 2.76
N ALA A 324 -1.14 10.07 2.46
CA ALA A 324 -0.65 10.88 1.35
C ALA A 324 -1.12 10.31 -0.01
N GLY A 325 -1.25 8.99 -0.14
CA GLY A 325 -1.78 8.39 -1.37
C GLY A 325 -3.24 8.70 -1.61
N ILE A 326 -4.09 8.65 -0.57
CA ILE A 326 -5.48 9.08 -0.71
C ILE A 326 -5.57 10.58 -1.03
N ALA A 327 -4.74 11.42 -0.40
CA ALA A 327 -4.69 12.85 -0.72
C ALA A 327 -4.30 13.10 -2.18
N LEU A 328 -3.34 12.34 -2.72
CA LEU A 328 -2.96 12.39 -4.13
C LEU A 328 -4.09 11.93 -5.05
N SER A 329 -4.74 10.81 -4.72
CA SER A 329 -5.88 10.28 -5.49
C SER A 329 -7.06 11.24 -5.48
N PHE A 330 -7.35 11.86 -4.34
CA PHE A 330 -8.34 12.92 -4.21
C PHE A 330 -7.97 14.11 -5.12
N ALA A 331 -6.74 14.62 -5.03
CA ALA A 331 -6.29 15.74 -5.85
C ALA A 331 -6.42 15.47 -7.36
N LYS A 332 -5.99 14.28 -7.80
CA LYS A 332 -6.08 13.85 -9.20
C LYS A 332 -7.53 13.72 -9.65
N ARG A 333 -8.38 13.05 -8.87
CA ARG A 333 -9.77 12.79 -9.25
C ARG A 333 -10.60 14.06 -9.31
N PHE A 334 -10.25 15.05 -8.51
CA PHE A 334 -10.88 16.37 -8.50
C PHE A 334 -10.19 17.38 -9.43
N SER A 335 -9.18 16.96 -10.18
CA SER A 335 -8.46 17.81 -11.15
C SER A 335 -7.88 19.09 -10.54
N TYR A 336 -7.26 18.99 -9.36
CA TYR A 336 -6.52 20.10 -8.77
C TYR A 336 -5.36 20.53 -9.68
N GLY A 337 -5.25 21.84 -9.94
CA GLY A 337 -4.15 22.37 -10.75
C GLY A 337 -2.78 22.14 -10.13
N ARG A 338 -2.70 22.23 -8.80
CA ARG A 338 -1.44 22.06 -8.05
C ARG A 338 -1.67 21.27 -6.78
N THR A 339 -0.68 20.46 -6.38
CA THR A 339 -0.72 19.73 -5.11
C THR A 339 0.64 19.78 -4.43
N ILE A 340 0.66 20.29 -3.20
CA ILE A 340 1.84 20.42 -2.35
C ILE A 340 1.68 19.43 -1.19
N PHE A 341 2.78 18.79 -0.82
CA PHE A 341 2.84 17.90 0.34
C PHE A 341 3.84 18.44 1.36
N GLN A 342 3.42 18.57 2.61
CA GLN A 342 4.28 18.94 3.75
C GLN A 342 4.12 17.91 4.87
N GLY A 343 5.19 17.69 5.66
CA GLY A 343 5.13 16.69 6.74
C GLY A 343 4.98 15.24 6.27
N VAL A 344 5.51 14.88 5.09
CA VAL A 344 5.47 13.52 4.52
C VAL A 344 6.85 13.00 4.11
N ASP A 345 7.91 13.47 4.78
CA ASP A 345 9.28 13.17 4.36
C ASP A 345 9.84 11.85 4.87
N PHE A 346 9.05 11.10 5.66
CA PHE A 346 9.45 9.83 6.28
C PHE A 346 10.73 9.92 7.12
N ARG A 347 11.11 11.14 7.54
CA ARG A 347 12.31 11.37 8.34
C ARG A 347 11.98 11.27 9.83
N ARG A 348 12.98 10.84 10.60
CA ARG A 348 12.97 10.96 12.05
C ARG A 348 13.90 12.10 12.45
N ILE A 349 13.42 13.00 13.29
CA ILE A 349 14.19 14.16 13.79
C ILE A 349 14.20 14.08 15.31
N GLY A 350 15.40 13.93 15.91
CA GLY A 350 15.53 13.82 17.37
C GLY A 350 14.76 12.65 17.99
N GLY A 351 14.68 11.51 17.30
CA GLY A 351 13.95 10.32 17.76
C GLY A 351 12.43 10.37 17.56
N LYS A 352 11.89 11.53 17.19
CA LYS A 352 10.47 11.68 16.86
C LYS A 352 10.16 10.97 15.54
N THR A 353 9.05 10.26 15.52
CA THR A 353 8.47 9.70 14.28
C THR A 353 7.36 10.58 13.72
N HIS A 354 6.79 11.45 14.55
CA HIS A 354 5.71 12.38 14.21
C HIS A 354 5.99 13.75 14.82
N CYS A 355 5.36 14.81 14.31
CA CYS A 355 5.35 16.12 14.93
C CYS A 355 4.74 16.04 16.34
N ARG A 356 5.13 16.99 17.19
CA ARG A 356 4.54 17.19 18.52
C ARG A 356 3.02 17.37 18.42
N ALA A 357 2.31 17.11 19.53
CA ALA A 357 0.86 17.21 19.62
C ALA A 357 0.07 16.26 18.70
N SER A 358 0.75 15.37 17.97
CA SER A 358 0.09 14.22 17.36
C SER A 358 -0.43 13.27 18.42
N GLY A 359 -1.52 12.56 18.11
CA GLY A 359 -2.09 11.57 19.03
C GLY A 359 -1.10 10.49 19.45
N TYR A 360 -0.19 10.11 18.54
CA TYR A 360 0.89 9.17 18.81
C TYR A 360 1.92 9.71 19.81
N GLU A 361 2.40 10.93 19.61
CA GLU A 361 3.36 11.54 20.54
C GLU A 361 2.74 11.73 21.92
N THR A 362 1.47 12.12 22.00
CA THR A 362 0.85 12.26 23.32
C THR A 362 0.55 10.93 23.99
N PHE A 363 0.18 9.89 23.24
CA PHE A 363 0.04 8.55 23.81
C PHE A 363 1.37 8.07 24.39
N ASP A 364 2.46 8.19 23.61
CA ASP A 364 3.79 7.75 24.04
C ASP A 364 4.31 8.50 25.26
N ARG A 365 3.98 9.80 25.36
CA ARG A 365 4.39 10.66 26.49
C ARG A 365 4.02 10.08 27.85
N VAL A 366 2.92 9.34 27.94
CA VAL A 366 2.47 8.68 29.18
C VAL A 366 3.46 7.60 29.65
N PHE A 367 4.19 6.99 28.70
CA PHE A 367 5.13 5.90 28.97
C PHE A 367 6.58 6.40 29.09
N LEU A 368 6.82 7.70 28.98
CA LEU A 368 8.15 8.26 29.16
C LEU A 368 8.50 8.33 30.65
N SER A 369 9.76 8.03 30.95
CA SER A 369 10.32 8.15 32.29
C SER A 369 11.73 8.72 32.22
N ARG A 370 12.32 9.06 33.37
CA ARG A 370 13.74 9.44 33.44
C ARG A 370 14.68 8.38 32.84
N LYS A 371 14.25 7.12 32.79
CA LYS A 371 15.01 5.99 32.22
C LYS A 371 14.52 5.56 30.83
N THR A 372 13.39 6.09 30.36
CA THR A 372 12.71 5.65 29.14
C THR A 372 12.39 6.85 28.26
N SER A 373 13.21 7.05 27.23
CA SER A 373 13.01 8.11 26.24
C SER A 373 12.18 7.64 25.05
N LEU A 374 11.68 8.58 24.23
CA LEU A 374 10.97 8.28 22.98
C LEU A 374 11.79 7.41 22.02
N PHE A 375 13.13 7.47 22.12
CA PHE A 375 14.01 6.59 21.36
C PHE A 375 13.80 5.13 21.76
N GLN A 376 13.61 4.80 23.04
CA GLN A 376 13.49 3.41 23.48
C GLN A 376 12.11 2.81 23.20
N THR A 377 11.03 3.58 23.36
CA THR A 377 9.65 3.10 23.16
C THR A 377 9.31 2.76 21.71
N ARG A 378 9.98 3.38 20.72
CA ARG A 378 9.74 3.14 19.29
C ARG A 378 10.88 2.43 18.55
N PHE A 379 11.91 1.99 19.28
CA PHE A 379 13.08 1.33 18.68
C PHE A 379 13.07 -0.17 18.96
N GLN A 380 12.75 -0.94 17.92
CA GLN A 380 13.33 -2.25 17.71
C GLN A 380 14.12 -2.18 16.41
N LYS A 381 15.45 -2.14 16.52
CA LYS A 381 16.34 -2.19 15.35
C LYS A 381 16.10 -3.51 14.63
N THR A 382 15.48 -3.47 13.46
CA THR A 382 15.49 -4.61 12.54
C THR A 382 15.94 -4.12 11.18
N GLU A 383 16.80 -4.89 10.53
CA GLU A 383 17.47 -4.59 9.25
C GLU A 383 16.52 -4.28 8.08
N ARG A 384 15.22 -4.55 8.24
CA ARG A 384 14.19 -4.35 7.21
C ARG A 384 13.76 -2.90 6.99
N TRP A 385 14.13 -1.97 7.88
CA TRP A 385 13.63 -0.58 7.84
C TRP A 385 14.42 0.37 6.93
N GLU A 386 15.63 0.02 6.50
CA GLU A 386 16.44 0.89 5.63
C GLU A 386 16.01 0.89 4.15
N LYS A 387 15.11 -0.01 3.74
CA LYS A 387 14.83 -0.27 2.30
C LYS A 387 13.47 0.19 1.77
N ARG A 388 12.73 1.04 2.48
CA ARG A 388 11.51 1.65 1.91
C ARG A 388 11.86 3.00 1.28
N ASN A 389 12.12 2.99 -0.03
CA ASN A 389 12.23 4.21 -0.82
C ASN A 389 11.03 5.10 -0.52
N SER A 390 11.31 6.26 0.09
CA SER A 390 10.29 7.20 0.52
C SER A 390 9.58 7.77 -0.71
N ILE A 391 8.26 7.95 -0.64
CA ILE A 391 7.47 8.63 -1.68
C ILE A 391 8.07 10.02 -2.02
N LEU A 392 8.80 10.61 -1.07
CA LEU A 392 9.57 11.84 -1.26
C LEU A 392 10.68 11.73 -2.31
N GLU A 393 11.38 10.61 -2.42
CA GLU A 393 12.42 10.38 -3.44
C GLU A 393 11.79 10.34 -4.85
N ILE A 394 10.62 9.71 -4.97
CA ILE A 394 9.85 9.65 -6.21
C ILE A 394 9.33 11.05 -6.56
N LEU A 395 8.77 11.79 -5.59
CA LEU A 395 8.23 13.13 -5.81
C LEU A 395 9.30 14.19 -6.12
N LYS A 396 10.50 14.08 -5.53
CA LYS A 396 11.63 14.95 -5.86
C LYS A 396 12.19 14.69 -7.26
N ARG A 397 12.18 13.41 -7.69
CA ARG A 397 12.60 13.02 -9.03
C ARG A 397 11.57 13.45 -10.09
N GLU A 398 10.28 13.33 -9.78
CA GLU A 398 9.21 13.51 -10.77
C GLU A 398 8.58 14.91 -10.76
N SER A 399 8.78 15.72 -9.72
CA SER A 399 8.23 17.09 -9.64
C SER A 399 9.09 18.03 -8.77
N PRO A 400 10.38 18.26 -9.13
CA PRO A 400 11.31 19.08 -8.35
C PRO A 400 10.86 20.53 -8.14
N GLU A 401 10.11 21.10 -9.08
CA GLU A 401 9.55 22.46 -9.04
C GLU A 401 8.58 22.71 -7.87
N ARG A 402 8.06 21.65 -7.24
CA ARG A 402 7.18 21.75 -6.07
C ARG A 402 7.92 22.08 -4.78
N PHE A 403 9.25 22.15 -4.82
CA PHE A 403 10.12 22.32 -3.65
C PHE A 403 10.82 23.68 -3.56
N ASP A 404 10.68 24.55 -4.56
CA ASP A 404 11.25 25.89 -4.53
C ASP A 404 10.37 26.90 -3.79
N ARG A 405 11.02 27.77 -2.99
CA ARG A 405 10.40 28.75 -2.10
C ARG A 405 10.75 30.17 -2.53
N GLU A 406 9.75 31.06 -2.48
CA GLU A 406 9.93 32.48 -2.18
C GLU A 406 9.16 32.84 -0.89
N VAL A 407 9.60 33.89 -0.19
CA VAL A 407 9.22 34.28 1.18
C VAL A 407 8.80 35.76 1.23
N VAL A 408 8.03 36.11 2.27
CA VAL A 408 7.70 37.45 2.86
C VAL A 408 6.37 38.04 2.32
N SER A 409 5.48 38.73 3.05
CA SER A 409 5.07 39.01 4.45
C SER A 409 3.55 39.31 4.34
N ASP A 410 2.64 39.05 5.27
CA ASP A 410 2.30 39.63 6.57
C ASP A 410 0.95 38.94 6.92
N LEU A 411 0.61 38.74 8.19
CA LEU A 411 -0.65 38.07 8.53
C LEU A 411 -1.49 38.83 9.55
N LYS A 412 -2.73 39.09 9.13
CA LYS A 412 -3.91 39.26 9.98
C LYS A 412 -5.05 38.37 9.43
N GLU A 413 -5.92 37.99 10.37
CA GLU A 413 -7.19 37.25 10.25
C GLU A 413 -7.12 35.77 9.83
N ILE A 414 -8.01 34.97 10.44
CA ILE A 414 -8.08 33.51 10.27
C ILE A 414 -8.81 33.22 8.96
N GLU A 415 -8.04 32.99 7.90
CA GLU A 415 -8.56 32.73 6.55
C GLU A 415 -8.73 31.23 6.31
N THR A 416 -9.93 30.79 5.96
CA THR A 416 -10.23 29.45 5.42
C THR A 416 -10.73 29.57 3.98
N LYS A 417 -10.45 28.60 3.11
CA LYS A 417 -10.96 28.59 1.73
C LYS A 417 -12.15 27.64 1.62
N GLU A 418 -13.13 28.01 0.78
CA GLU A 418 -14.35 27.22 0.59
C GLU A 418 -14.15 25.96 -0.27
N MET A 419 -13.38 24.98 0.21
CA MET A 419 -13.19 23.70 -0.49
C MET A 419 -14.53 22.98 -0.79
N LYS A 420 -15.53 23.14 0.08
CA LYS A 420 -16.85 22.50 -0.01
C LYS A 420 -17.60 22.87 -1.30
N SER A 421 -17.46 24.10 -1.78
CA SER A 421 -18.29 24.67 -2.85
C SER A 421 -17.95 24.07 -4.22
N GLY A 422 -16.82 23.36 -4.33
CA GLY A 422 -16.45 22.60 -5.51
C GLY A 422 -16.83 21.13 -5.48
N ILE A 423 -17.40 20.60 -4.40
CA ILE A 423 -17.68 19.16 -4.26
C ILE A 423 -19.18 18.91 -4.41
N ARG A 424 -19.52 17.95 -5.27
CA ARG A 424 -20.89 17.46 -5.41
C ARG A 424 -21.14 16.29 -4.47
N PHE A 425 -22.23 16.38 -3.72
CA PHE A 425 -22.66 15.36 -2.78
C PHE A 425 -24.01 14.77 -3.20
N GLU A 426 -24.18 13.49 -2.92
CA GLU A 426 -25.48 12.84 -2.91
C GLU A 426 -25.80 12.27 -1.54
N SER A 427 -27.09 12.25 -1.23
CA SER A 427 -27.59 11.72 0.04
C SER A 427 -27.38 10.20 0.09
N PRO A 428 -26.87 9.65 1.21
CA PRO A 428 -26.77 8.19 1.39
C PRO A 428 -28.14 7.50 1.53
N ARG A 429 -29.24 8.27 1.59
CA ARG A 429 -30.62 7.75 1.77
C ARG A 429 -31.06 6.80 0.65
N SER A 430 -30.43 6.85 -0.51
CA SER A 430 -30.64 5.87 -1.59
C SER A 430 -30.25 4.44 -1.16
N ILE A 431 -29.27 4.29 -0.26
CA ILE A 431 -28.91 2.99 0.31
C ILE A 431 -29.83 2.66 1.48
N ARG A 432 -30.91 1.92 1.22
CA ARG A 432 -31.76 1.39 2.27
C ARG A 432 -31.03 0.31 3.06
N LYS A 433 -30.60 0.63 4.28
CA LYS A 433 -29.79 -0.24 5.16
C LYS A 433 -30.24 -1.70 5.19
N LYS A 434 -31.54 -1.96 5.38
CA LYS A 434 -32.08 -3.34 5.48
C LYS A 434 -31.89 -4.11 4.17
N GLU A 435 -32.20 -3.47 3.05
CA GLU A 435 -32.07 -4.06 1.71
C GLU A 435 -30.59 -4.28 1.38
N TRP A 436 -29.73 -3.32 1.72
CA TRP A 436 -28.29 -3.43 1.53
C TRP A 436 -27.67 -4.57 2.35
N ILE A 437 -28.05 -4.72 3.62
CA ILE A 437 -27.61 -5.84 4.46
C ILE A 437 -28.07 -7.18 3.88
N ARG A 438 -29.34 -7.28 3.45
CA ARG A 438 -29.89 -8.49 2.83
C ARG A 438 -29.16 -8.85 1.55
N PHE A 439 -28.92 -7.86 0.67
CA PHE A 439 -28.12 -8.02 -0.53
C PHE A 439 -26.74 -8.57 -0.18
N CYS A 440 -25.99 -7.92 0.71
CA CYS A 440 -24.64 -8.35 1.04
C CYS A 440 -24.62 -9.74 1.72
N ALA A 441 -25.64 -10.08 2.52
CA ALA A 441 -25.74 -11.39 3.16
C ALA A 441 -26.10 -12.53 2.19
N ALA A 442 -26.82 -12.21 1.12
CA ALA A 442 -27.20 -13.16 0.06
C ALA A 442 -26.05 -13.48 -0.91
N HIS A 443 -24.98 -12.67 -0.90
CA HIS A 443 -23.84 -12.74 -1.81
C HIS A 443 -22.60 -13.30 -1.06
N PRO A 444 -22.28 -14.61 -1.23
CA PRO A 444 -21.24 -15.29 -0.47
C PRO A 444 -19.82 -14.70 -0.64
N GLU A 445 -19.58 -14.02 -1.75
CA GLU A 445 -18.31 -13.37 -2.10
C GLU A 445 -17.88 -12.25 -1.14
N PHE A 446 -18.82 -11.66 -0.39
CA PHE A 446 -18.50 -10.69 0.65
C PHE A 446 -18.07 -11.33 1.98
N ASP A 447 -18.18 -12.65 2.11
CA ASP A 447 -17.84 -13.44 3.30
C ASP A 447 -18.32 -12.77 4.59
N LEU A 448 -19.62 -12.47 4.71
CA LEU A 448 -20.18 -11.72 5.83
C LEU A 448 -20.72 -12.60 6.98
N LYS A 449 -20.80 -13.92 6.78
CA LYS A 449 -21.46 -14.86 7.69
C LYS A 449 -20.85 -14.86 9.11
N GLU A 450 -19.53 -14.66 9.25
CA GLU A 450 -18.86 -14.56 10.55
C GLU A 450 -18.68 -13.12 11.09
N TYR A 451 -19.11 -12.11 10.33
CA TYR A 451 -18.69 -10.71 10.50
C TYR A 451 -19.86 -9.77 10.81
N ILE A 452 -21.08 -10.21 10.51
CA ILE A 452 -22.34 -9.55 10.85
C ILE A 452 -22.66 -9.81 12.32
N THR A 453 -22.70 -8.74 13.13
CA THR A 453 -23.10 -8.82 14.56
C THR A 453 -24.52 -9.40 14.71
N SER A 454 -24.85 -9.97 15.87
CA SER A 454 -26.21 -10.51 16.15
C SER A 454 -27.33 -9.51 15.82
N ARG A 455 -27.11 -8.23 16.06
CA ARG A 455 -28.02 -7.11 15.73
C ARG A 455 -28.16 -6.83 14.22
N ILE A 456 -27.17 -7.18 13.40
CA ILE A 456 -27.27 -7.06 11.94
C ILE A 456 -27.91 -8.34 11.36
N ARG A 457 -27.68 -9.51 11.99
CA ARG A 457 -28.31 -10.80 11.60
C ARG A 457 -29.84 -10.78 11.70
N THR A 458 -30.42 -9.96 12.58
CA THR A 458 -31.89 -9.81 12.69
C THR A 458 -32.53 -9.19 11.44
N PHE A 459 -31.78 -8.50 10.59
CA PHE A 459 -32.29 -7.95 9.32
C PHE A 459 -32.22 -8.94 8.14
N VAL A 460 -31.52 -10.06 8.32
CA VAL A 460 -31.31 -11.11 7.31
C VAL A 460 -32.43 -12.18 7.39
N ARG A 461 -33.23 -12.17 8.46
CA ARG A 461 -34.44 -13.01 8.59
C ARG A 461 -35.64 -12.43 7.84
#